data_AF-A0A8T5PV56-F1
#
_entry.id   AF-A0A8T5PV56-F1
#
_cell.length_a   1.000
_cell.length_b   1.000
_cell.length_c   1.000
_cell.angle_alpha   90.00
_cell.angle_beta   90.00
_cell.angle_gamma   90.00
#
_symmetry.space_group_name_H-M   'P 1'
#
loop_
_entity.id
_entity.type
_entity.pdbx_description
1 polymer ?
#
loop_
_entity_poly.entity_id
_entity_poly.type
_entity_poly.pdbx_seq_one_letter_code
_entity_poly.pdbx_strand_id
1 'polypeptide(L)'
;APARPVPHGQRDGIHDPPVPGGSSSLALRLGARSAHCPPAPAGPPILGIWQEVRPIANRLTIRAVHAKTYGLVMRMQHLQYQLECSLDSIDDPEAGEALEQQIAQFREQIAAAETYSESAKQHIADAKQLQYNGEVSQANAKLVEANREVQLAKRALLQAHNKLKEIVKSYREGGGKITACEDGDEVQQEEEVLVEFCGSSTLGSCAADGDCIESGCSGQVCQSKSEEIVVTTCEYIECYNAESYNLSCICVESECKWA
;
A
#
# COMPACT_ATOMS: atom_id res chain seq x y z
N ALA A 1 -34.76 6.97 37.70
CA ALA A 1 -35.69 7.92 37.04
C ALA A 1 -35.46 7.85 35.52
N PRO A 2 -36.45 7.55 34.68
CA PRO A 2 -36.26 7.50 33.24
C PRO A 2 -36.66 8.84 32.58
N ALA A 3 -35.75 9.43 31.81
CA ALA A 3 -35.93 10.60 30.96
C ALA A 3 -34.78 10.59 29.94
N ARG A 4 -34.90 10.84 28.64
CA ARG A 4 -35.97 11.31 27.74
C ARG A 4 -35.55 10.91 26.30
N PRO A 5 -36.47 10.80 25.32
CA PRO A 5 -36.12 10.65 23.91
C PRO A 5 -35.69 11.98 23.28
N VAL A 6 -34.72 11.91 22.37
CA VAL A 6 -34.17 13.02 21.58
C VAL A 6 -35.01 13.22 20.29
N PRO A 7 -35.33 14.46 19.87
CA PRO A 7 -36.09 14.71 18.65
C PRO A 7 -35.24 14.64 17.38
N HIS A 8 -35.81 14.05 16.32
CA HIS A 8 -35.29 14.08 14.96
C HIS A 8 -35.46 15.49 14.35
N GLY A 9 -34.33 16.10 13.96
CA GLY A 9 -34.30 17.35 13.20
C GLY A 9 -34.53 17.14 11.71
N GLN A 10 -35.40 18.00 11.17
CA GLN A 10 -35.79 18.20 9.77
C GLN A 10 -34.59 18.26 8.80
N ARG A 11 -34.75 17.63 7.63
CA ARG A 11 -33.89 17.83 6.44
C ARG A 11 -34.36 19.05 5.66
N ASP A 12 -33.49 20.05 5.53
CA ASP A 12 -33.69 21.15 4.59
C ASP A 12 -33.13 20.79 3.20
N GLY A 13 -33.90 21.16 2.18
CA GLY A 13 -33.70 20.80 0.79
C GLY A 13 -32.48 21.46 0.13
N ILE A 14 -31.78 20.67 -0.68
CA ILE A 14 -30.71 21.13 -1.56
C ILE A 14 -31.36 21.53 -2.89
N HIS A 15 -31.17 22.80 -3.26
CA HIS A 15 -31.51 23.34 -4.57
C HIS A 15 -30.49 22.88 -5.62
N ASP A 16 -30.97 22.27 -6.69
CA ASP A 16 -30.16 21.97 -7.88
C ASP A 16 -29.84 23.26 -8.68
N PRO A 17 -28.60 23.46 -9.15
CA PRO A 17 -28.27 24.53 -10.07
C PRO A 17 -28.67 24.20 -11.53
N PRO A 18 -28.94 25.23 -12.35
CA PRO A 18 -29.41 25.07 -13.73
C PRO A 18 -28.31 24.60 -14.68
N VAL A 19 -28.66 23.65 -15.54
CA VAL A 19 -27.84 23.13 -16.64
C VAL A 19 -27.84 24.13 -17.81
N PRO A 20 -26.68 24.64 -18.27
CA PRO A 20 -26.62 25.41 -19.50
C PRO A 20 -26.58 24.47 -20.72
N GLY A 21 -27.62 24.56 -21.54
CA GLY A 21 -27.66 23.97 -22.88
C GLY A 21 -26.74 24.73 -23.83
N GLY A 22 -25.86 23.98 -24.50
CA GLY A 22 -24.97 24.48 -25.53
C GLY A 22 -24.93 23.53 -26.72
N SER A 23 -25.87 23.73 -27.65
CA SER A 23 -25.79 23.18 -29.01
C SER A 23 -24.64 23.85 -29.76
N SER A 24 -23.75 23.06 -30.36
CA SER A 24 -23.04 23.42 -31.59
C SER A 24 -22.47 22.18 -32.25
N SER A 25 -23.24 21.65 -33.22
CA SER A 25 -22.77 20.68 -34.20
C SER A 25 -21.83 21.38 -35.18
N LEU A 26 -20.55 21.06 -35.10
CA LEU A 26 -19.57 21.33 -36.16
C LEU A 26 -19.19 19.98 -36.80
N ALA A 27 -19.92 19.64 -37.85
CA ALA A 27 -19.64 18.49 -38.70
C ALA A 27 -18.42 18.79 -39.58
N LEU A 28 -17.23 18.46 -39.10
CA LEU A 28 -16.01 18.44 -39.91
C LEU A 28 -16.00 17.17 -40.77
N ARG A 29 -16.39 17.30 -42.04
CA ARG A 29 -16.24 16.22 -43.05
C ARG A 29 -14.78 16.13 -43.49
N LEU A 30 -14.00 15.32 -42.78
CA LEU A 30 -12.69 14.86 -43.27
C LEU A 30 -12.90 13.66 -44.19
N GLY A 31 -12.61 13.86 -45.48
CA GLY A 31 -12.61 12.81 -46.50
C GLY A 31 -11.44 11.85 -46.28
N ALA A 32 -11.68 10.77 -45.55
CA ALA A 32 -10.74 9.67 -45.40
C ALA A 32 -10.71 8.85 -46.71
N ARG A 33 -9.60 8.95 -47.44
CA ARG A 33 -9.27 8.02 -48.52
C ARG A 33 -8.94 6.66 -47.89
N SER A 34 -9.81 5.70 -48.14
CA SER A 34 -9.74 4.32 -47.67
C SER A 34 -8.54 3.57 -48.28
N ALA A 35 -7.36 3.72 -47.69
CA ALA A 35 -6.26 2.79 -47.90
C ALA A 35 -6.69 1.42 -47.35
N HIS A 36 -6.91 0.47 -48.26
CA HIS A 36 -7.22 -0.91 -47.90
C HIS A 36 -5.99 -1.54 -47.25
N CYS A 37 -5.91 -1.50 -45.92
CA CYS A 37 -5.01 -2.37 -45.18
C CYS A 37 -5.54 -3.81 -45.30
N PRO A 38 -4.71 -4.78 -45.71
CA PRO A 38 -5.08 -6.18 -45.60
C PRO A 38 -5.38 -6.51 -44.12
N PRO A 39 -6.42 -7.31 -43.82
CA PRO A 39 -6.75 -7.67 -42.45
C PRO A 39 -5.56 -8.38 -41.82
N ALA A 40 -5.15 -7.90 -40.64
CA ALA A 40 -4.10 -8.54 -39.86
C ALA A 40 -4.46 -10.02 -39.63
N PRO A 41 -3.49 -10.95 -39.73
CA PRO A 41 -3.76 -12.36 -39.49
C PRO A 41 -4.35 -12.52 -38.09
N ALA A 42 -5.51 -13.18 -38.00
CA ALA A 42 -6.15 -13.48 -36.74
C ALA A 42 -5.21 -14.36 -35.92
N GLY A 43 -4.46 -13.73 -35.00
CA GLY A 43 -3.68 -14.44 -34.01
C GLY A 43 -4.59 -15.38 -33.21
N PRO A 44 -4.02 -16.43 -32.58
CA PRO A 44 -4.79 -17.28 -31.68
C PRO A 44 -5.52 -16.39 -30.66
N PRO A 45 -6.80 -16.65 -30.37
CA PRO A 45 -7.59 -15.79 -29.52
C PRO A 45 -6.88 -15.68 -28.17
N ILE A 46 -6.41 -14.46 -27.85
CA ILE A 46 -5.69 -14.11 -26.61
C ILE A 46 -6.40 -14.68 -25.37
N LEU A 47 -7.73 -14.81 -25.45
CA LEU A 47 -8.60 -15.42 -24.46
C LEU A 47 -8.17 -16.86 -24.06
N GLY A 48 -7.74 -17.68 -25.01
CA GLY A 48 -7.36 -19.08 -24.77
C GLY A 48 -6.07 -19.20 -23.97
N ILE A 49 -5.05 -18.40 -24.33
CA ILE A 49 -3.78 -18.33 -23.58
C ILE A 49 -4.04 -17.88 -22.14
N TRP A 50 -4.94 -16.92 -21.94
CA TRP A 50 -5.27 -16.40 -20.62
C TRP A 50 -5.93 -17.45 -19.73
N GLN A 51 -6.79 -18.32 -20.29
CA GLN A 51 -7.42 -19.41 -19.54
C GLN A 51 -6.40 -20.43 -19.01
N GLU A 52 -5.33 -20.70 -19.75
CA GLU A 52 -4.25 -21.62 -19.32
C GLU A 52 -3.33 -21.00 -18.28
N VAL A 53 -3.00 -19.71 -18.41
CA VAL A 53 -2.06 -19.01 -17.52
C VAL A 53 -2.70 -18.63 -16.17
N ARG A 54 -4.00 -18.32 -16.16
CA ARG A 54 -4.73 -17.90 -14.95
C ARG A 54 -4.53 -18.77 -13.70
N PRO A 55 -4.67 -20.12 -13.74
CA PRO A 55 -4.48 -20.96 -12.56
C PRO A 55 -3.02 -21.00 -12.07
N ILE A 56 -2.05 -20.74 -12.95
CA ILE A 56 -0.64 -20.65 -12.58
C ILE A 56 -0.39 -19.33 -11.84
N ALA A 57 -0.84 -18.21 -12.41
CA ALA A 57 -0.72 -16.89 -11.81
C ALA A 57 -1.33 -16.86 -10.39
N ASN A 58 -2.52 -17.41 -10.21
CA ASN A 58 -3.18 -17.47 -8.90
C ASN A 58 -2.38 -18.25 -7.85
N ARG A 59 -1.78 -19.38 -8.23
CA ARG A 59 -0.93 -20.17 -7.31
C ARG A 59 0.32 -19.38 -6.89
N LEU A 60 0.91 -18.63 -7.80
CA LEU A 60 2.06 -17.77 -7.50
C LEU A 60 1.66 -16.63 -6.57
N THR A 61 0.50 -15.99 -6.80
CA THR A 61 -0.03 -14.95 -5.91
C THR A 61 -0.21 -15.49 -4.49
N ILE A 62 -0.86 -16.64 -4.30
CA ILE A 62 -1.04 -17.26 -2.97
C ILE A 62 0.30 -17.46 -2.26
N ARG A 63 1.31 -17.99 -2.96
CA ARG A 63 2.64 -18.21 -2.39
C ARG A 63 3.32 -16.90 -2.00
N ALA A 64 3.19 -15.87 -2.83
CA ALA A 64 3.77 -14.56 -2.56
C ALA A 64 3.13 -13.91 -1.32
N VAL A 65 1.79 -13.92 -1.21
CA VAL A 65 1.11 -13.36 -0.02
C VAL A 65 1.47 -14.16 1.23
N HIS A 66 1.46 -15.50 1.14
CA HIS A 66 1.83 -16.38 2.25
C HIS A 66 3.26 -16.13 2.75
N ALA A 67 4.24 -16.03 1.85
CA ALA A 67 5.63 -15.70 2.21
C ALA A 67 5.72 -14.34 2.92
N LYS A 68 5.01 -13.31 2.43
CA LYS A 68 4.94 -11.99 3.06
C LYS A 68 4.36 -12.08 4.48
N THR A 69 3.26 -12.80 4.68
CA THR A 69 2.64 -12.96 6.00
C THR A 69 3.60 -13.61 7.01
N TYR A 70 4.37 -14.62 6.60
CA TYR A 70 5.37 -15.24 7.48
C TYR A 70 6.51 -14.28 7.82
N GLY A 71 7.00 -13.51 6.84
CA GLY A 71 8.02 -12.49 7.07
C GLY A 71 7.57 -11.44 8.11
N LEU A 72 6.29 -11.04 8.08
CA LEU A 72 5.73 -10.12 9.08
C LEU A 72 5.73 -10.71 10.50
N VAL A 73 5.38 -11.99 10.65
CA VAL A 73 5.37 -12.68 11.95
C VAL A 73 6.76 -12.72 12.58
N MET A 74 7.79 -13.07 11.80
CA MET A 74 9.17 -13.07 12.31
C MET A 74 9.62 -11.67 12.76
N ARG A 75 9.22 -10.62 12.02
CA ARG A 75 9.53 -9.23 12.39
C ARG A 75 8.80 -8.79 13.66
N MET A 76 7.54 -9.20 13.86
CA MET A 76 6.82 -8.94 15.12
C MET A 76 7.56 -9.53 16.33
N GLN A 77 7.96 -10.80 16.23
CA GLN A 77 8.69 -11.49 17.30
C GLN A 77 10.02 -10.81 17.60
N HIS A 78 10.75 -10.38 16.57
CA HIS A 78 12.01 -9.65 16.74
C HIS A 78 11.82 -8.32 17.47
N LEU A 79 10.80 -7.53 17.11
CA LEU A 79 10.51 -6.27 17.80
C LEU A 79 10.08 -6.49 19.26
N GLN A 80 9.27 -7.51 19.54
CA GLN A 80 8.90 -7.90 20.90
C GLN A 80 10.15 -8.24 21.72
N TYR A 81 11.03 -9.07 21.17
CA TYR A 81 12.30 -9.44 21.81
C TYR A 81 13.18 -8.22 22.09
N GLN A 82 13.34 -7.31 21.11
CA GLN A 82 14.12 -6.09 21.30
C GLN A 82 13.55 -5.20 22.41
N LEU A 83 12.23 -5.08 22.51
CA LEU A 83 11.60 -4.36 23.60
C LEU A 83 11.86 -5.04 24.94
N GLU A 84 11.60 -6.34 25.05
CA GLU A 84 11.80 -7.11 26.29
C GLU A 84 13.24 -6.98 26.80
N CYS A 85 14.22 -7.21 25.94
CA CYS A 85 15.62 -7.05 26.31
C CYS A 85 15.97 -5.60 26.68
N SER A 86 15.40 -4.60 25.99
CA SER A 86 15.59 -3.19 26.37
C SER A 86 15.03 -2.92 27.77
N LEU A 87 13.88 -3.47 28.12
CA LEU A 87 13.26 -3.32 29.43
C LEU A 87 14.04 -4.03 30.53
N ASP A 88 14.61 -5.20 30.26
CA ASP A 88 15.46 -5.92 31.21
C ASP A 88 16.76 -5.16 31.55
N SER A 89 17.20 -4.26 30.67
CA SER A 89 18.35 -3.38 30.94
C SER A 89 18.05 -2.16 31.81
N ILE A 90 16.77 -1.92 32.14
CA ILE A 90 16.34 -0.79 32.95
C ILE A 90 16.41 -1.16 34.43
N ASP A 91 17.52 -0.79 35.09
CA ASP A 91 17.71 -0.99 36.54
C ASP A 91 16.92 0.01 37.41
N ASP A 92 16.38 1.09 36.81
CA ASP A 92 15.68 2.18 37.51
C ASP A 92 14.15 2.06 37.38
N PRO A 93 13.42 1.76 38.45
CA PRO A 93 11.96 1.61 38.40
C PRO A 93 11.23 2.91 38.04
N GLU A 94 11.77 4.09 38.38
CA GLU A 94 11.13 5.38 38.07
C GLU A 94 11.18 5.67 36.55
N ALA A 95 12.29 5.28 35.90
CA ALA A 95 12.41 5.33 34.45
C ALA A 95 11.44 4.37 33.76
N GLY A 96 11.14 3.21 34.37
CA GLY A 96 10.15 2.25 33.88
C GLY A 96 8.74 2.84 33.84
N GLU A 97 8.30 3.47 34.93
CA GLU A 97 6.97 4.10 35.04
C GLU A 97 6.76 5.20 33.98
N ALA A 98 7.79 6.01 33.72
CA ALA A 98 7.72 7.07 32.71
C ALA A 98 7.52 6.54 31.27
N LEU A 99 7.93 5.30 31.01
CA LEU A 99 7.84 4.67 29.68
C LEU A 99 6.58 3.81 29.49
N GLU A 100 5.81 3.53 30.56
CA GLU A 100 4.66 2.61 30.51
C GLU A 100 3.65 2.96 29.42
N GLN A 101 3.33 4.24 29.24
CA GLN A 101 2.39 4.68 28.21
C GLN A 101 2.91 4.37 26.79
N GLN A 102 4.21 4.58 26.55
CA GLN A 102 4.82 4.30 25.25
C GLN A 102 4.90 2.80 24.99
N ILE A 103 5.23 2.01 26.01
CA ILE A 103 5.25 0.54 25.97
C ILE A 103 3.85 -0.01 25.67
N ALA A 104 2.80 0.56 26.28
CA ALA A 104 1.42 0.18 26.01
C ALA A 104 1.04 0.45 24.54
N GLN A 105 1.41 1.63 24.00
CA GLN A 105 1.20 1.96 22.58
C GLN A 105 1.94 0.99 21.66
N PHE A 106 3.19 0.65 21.98
CA PHE A 106 3.95 -0.34 21.21
C PHE A 106 3.22 -1.69 21.16
N ARG A 107 2.79 -2.19 22.33
CA ARG A 107 2.09 -3.48 22.45
C ARG A 107 0.77 -3.49 21.70
N GLU A 108 0.04 -2.37 21.72
CA GLU A 108 -1.18 -2.19 20.93
C GLU A 108 -0.91 -2.34 19.43
N GLN A 109 0.17 -1.73 18.92
CA GLN A 109 0.54 -1.84 17.51
C GLN A 109 0.96 -3.27 17.11
N ILE A 110 1.68 -3.98 17.98
CA ILE A 110 2.02 -5.38 17.74
C ILE A 110 0.75 -6.24 17.73
N ALA A 111 -0.16 -6.06 18.68
CA ALA A 111 -1.43 -6.81 18.73
C ALA A 111 -2.30 -6.55 17.48
N ALA A 112 -2.30 -5.32 16.97
CA ALA A 112 -2.97 -4.98 15.70
C ALA A 112 -2.31 -5.72 14.52
N ALA A 113 -0.97 -5.71 14.43
CA ALA A 113 -0.24 -6.42 13.39
C ALA A 113 -0.47 -7.95 13.42
N GLU A 114 -0.56 -8.55 14.62
CA GLU A 114 -0.89 -9.97 14.81
C GLU A 114 -2.31 -10.27 14.30
N THR A 115 -3.28 -9.44 14.68
CA THR A 115 -4.68 -9.57 14.26
C THR A 115 -4.81 -9.54 12.74
N TYR A 116 -4.19 -8.57 12.09
CA TYR A 116 -4.18 -8.44 10.63
C TYR A 116 -3.44 -9.61 9.94
N SER A 117 -2.32 -10.05 10.51
CA SER A 117 -1.58 -11.20 9.99
C SER A 117 -2.39 -12.49 10.06
N GLU A 118 -3.14 -12.70 11.13
CA GLU A 118 -4.01 -13.88 11.30
C GLU A 118 -5.22 -13.82 10.36
N SER A 119 -5.85 -12.64 10.23
CA SER A 119 -6.90 -12.40 9.22
C SER A 119 -6.40 -12.74 7.81
N ALA A 120 -5.21 -12.26 7.44
CA ALA A 120 -4.60 -12.56 6.15
C ALA A 120 -4.39 -14.06 5.93
N LYS A 121 -3.93 -14.81 6.96
CA LYS A 121 -3.80 -16.27 6.88
C LYS A 121 -5.15 -16.95 6.63
N GLN A 122 -6.21 -16.48 7.29
CA GLN A 122 -7.56 -17.01 7.08
C GLN A 122 -8.03 -16.76 5.65
N HIS A 123 -7.88 -15.55 5.12
CA HIS A 123 -8.24 -15.24 3.73
C HIS A 123 -7.43 -16.10 2.72
N ILE A 124 -6.15 -16.37 2.99
CA ILE A 124 -5.33 -17.27 2.16
C ILE A 124 -5.85 -18.71 2.24
N ALA A 125 -6.26 -19.19 3.40
CA ALA A 125 -6.84 -20.53 3.57
C ALA A 125 -8.16 -20.65 2.80
N ASP A 126 -9.05 -19.68 2.92
CA ASP A 126 -10.31 -19.61 2.18
C ASP A 126 -10.05 -19.58 0.66
N ALA A 127 -9.09 -18.76 0.20
CA ALA A 127 -8.72 -18.67 -1.21
C ALA A 127 -8.23 -20.02 -1.77
N LYS A 128 -7.43 -20.76 -0.99
CA LYS A 128 -6.97 -22.11 -1.37
C LYS A 128 -8.15 -23.08 -1.49
N GLN A 129 -9.10 -23.03 -0.56
CA GLN A 129 -10.29 -23.89 -0.58
C GLN A 129 -11.20 -23.58 -1.79
N LEU A 130 -11.47 -22.30 -2.05
CA LEU A 130 -12.24 -21.83 -3.21
C LEU A 130 -11.54 -22.23 -4.52
N GLN A 131 -10.22 -22.12 -4.58
CA GLN A 131 -9.45 -22.56 -5.73
C GLN A 131 -9.57 -24.07 -5.97
N TYR A 132 -9.52 -24.89 -4.90
CA TYR A 132 -9.73 -26.33 -5.00
C TYR A 132 -11.13 -26.68 -5.53
N ASN A 133 -12.14 -25.90 -5.16
CA ASN A 133 -13.52 -26.06 -5.62
C ASN A 133 -13.78 -25.52 -7.05
N GLY A 134 -12.78 -24.92 -7.70
CA GLY A 134 -12.94 -24.29 -9.02
C GLY A 134 -13.58 -22.90 -9.00
N GLU A 135 -13.80 -22.30 -7.82
CA GLU A 135 -14.43 -20.99 -7.63
C GLU A 135 -13.40 -19.84 -7.76
N VAL A 136 -12.72 -19.78 -8.91
CA VAL A 136 -11.56 -18.91 -9.14
C VAL A 136 -11.84 -17.42 -8.89
N SER A 137 -13.03 -16.92 -9.25
CA SER A 137 -13.37 -15.51 -9.05
C SER A 137 -13.47 -15.16 -7.56
N GLN A 138 -14.04 -16.05 -6.74
CA GLN A 138 -14.17 -15.84 -5.29
C GLN A 138 -12.80 -15.99 -4.60
N ALA A 139 -11.99 -16.95 -5.04
CA ALA A 139 -10.61 -17.11 -4.56
C ALA A 139 -9.78 -15.83 -4.78
N ASN A 140 -9.95 -15.18 -5.94
CA ASN A 140 -9.26 -13.92 -6.23
C ASN A 140 -9.72 -12.79 -5.31
N ALA A 141 -11.03 -12.67 -5.03
CA ALA A 141 -11.54 -11.69 -4.08
C ALA A 141 -10.93 -11.89 -2.67
N LYS A 142 -10.82 -13.14 -2.21
CA LYS A 142 -10.12 -13.47 -0.95
C LYS A 142 -8.65 -13.09 -0.96
N LEU A 143 -7.95 -13.21 -2.08
CA LEU A 143 -6.55 -12.76 -2.17
C LEU A 143 -6.39 -11.24 -2.13
N VAL A 144 -7.35 -10.49 -2.66
CA VAL A 144 -7.39 -9.03 -2.52
C VAL A 144 -7.58 -8.65 -1.06
N GLU A 145 -8.51 -9.29 -0.35
CA GLU A 145 -8.70 -9.12 1.10
C GLU A 145 -7.41 -9.45 1.86
N ALA A 146 -6.80 -10.61 1.61
CA ALA A 146 -5.54 -11.01 2.25
C ALA A 146 -4.40 -9.98 2.05
N ASN A 147 -4.25 -9.46 0.84
CA ASN A 147 -3.24 -8.44 0.54
C ASN A 147 -3.51 -7.14 1.30
N ARG A 148 -4.77 -6.71 1.40
CA ARG A 148 -5.14 -5.54 2.19
C ARG A 148 -4.74 -5.72 3.66
N GLU A 149 -5.04 -6.87 4.24
CA GLU A 149 -4.66 -7.20 5.62
C GLU A 149 -3.15 -7.23 5.83
N VAL A 150 -2.38 -7.79 4.89
CA VAL A 150 -0.91 -7.75 4.92
C VAL A 150 -0.37 -6.31 4.94
N GLN A 151 -0.98 -5.39 4.19
CA GLN A 151 -0.56 -3.97 4.20
C GLN A 151 -0.90 -3.29 5.53
N LEU A 152 -2.07 -3.58 6.12
CA LEU A 152 -2.44 -3.08 7.44
C LEU A 152 -1.48 -3.60 8.53
N ALA A 153 -1.13 -4.89 8.49
CA ALA A 153 -0.14 -5.48 9.38
C ALA A 153 1.23 -4.80 9.24
N LYS A 154 1.67 -4.54 8.01
CA LYS A 154 2.92 -3.83 7.72
C LYS A 154 2.94 -2.42 8.32
N ARG A 155 1.83 -1.68 8.19
CA ARG A 155 1.70 -0.33 8.77
C ARG A 155 1.78 -0.37 10.30
N ALA A 156 1.04 -1.28 10.94
CA ALA A 156 1.06 -1.45 12.39
C ALA A 156 2.48 -1.80 12.89
N LEU A 157 3.20 -2.68 12.18
CA LEU A 157 4.60 -2.97 12.46
C LEU A 157 5.53 -1.75 12.36
N LEU A 158 5.34 -0.90 11.34
CA LEU A 158 6.12 0.33 11.21
C LEU A 158 5.85 1.30 12.38
N GLN A 159 4.58 1.41 12.80
CA GLN A 159 4.21 2.21 13.97
C GLN A 159 4.83 1.65 15.26
N ALA A 160 4.83 0.32 15.44
CA ALA A 160 5.50 -0.33 16.56
C ALA A 160 7.01 -0.05 16.54
N HIS A 161 7.69 -0.20 15.40
CA HIS A 161 9.12 0.10 15.27
C HIS A 161 9.46 1.54 15.62
N ASN A 162 8.69 2.50 15.10
CA ASN A 162 8.88 3.92 15.42
C ASN A 162 8.67 4.19 16.91
N LYS A 163 7.67 3.54 17.53
CA LYS A 163 7.43 3.65 18.98
C LYS A 163 8.59 3.08 19.79
N LEU A 164 9.16 1.95 19.38
CA LEU A 164 10.35 1.38 20.01
C LEU A 164 11.55 2.34 19.94
N LYS A 165 11.77 2.97 18.78
CA LYS A 165 12.79 4.03 18.63
C LYS A 165 12.57 5.20 19.59
N GLU A 166 11.31 5.66 19.76
CA GLU A 166 10.96 6.72 20.70
C GLU A 166 11.23 6.32 22.16
N ILE A 167 10.88 5.07 22.55
CA ILE A 167 11.14 4.53 23.89
C ILE A 167 12.65 4.53 24.17
N VAL A 168 13.43 3.94 23.26
CA VAL A 168 14.89 3.85 23.38
C VAL A 168 15.52 5.24 23.46
N LYS A 169 15.04 6.19 22.64
CA LYS A 169 15.52 7.58 22.68
C LYS A 169 15.21 8.24 24.02
N SER A 170 13.96 8.15 24.48
CA SER A 170 13.49 8.75 25.74
C SER A 170 14.30 8.22 26.93
N TYR A 171 14.56 6.91 26.97
CA TYR A 171 15.36 6.28 28.01
C TYR A 171 16.82 6.78 28.01
N ARG A 172 17.45 6.91 26.83
CA ARG A 172 18.82 7.44 26.71
C ARG A 172 18.92 8.91 27.13
N GLU A 173 17.91 9.72 26.80
CA GLU A 173 17.84 11.13 27.21
C GLU A 173 17.68 11.27 28.74
N GLY A 174 17.06 10.30 29.40
CA GLY A 174 17.01 10.18 30.86
C GLY A 174 18.33 9.75 31.52
N GLY A 175 19.41 9.54 30.75
CA GLY A 175 20.70 9.08 31.25
C GLY A 175 20.82 7.55 31.39
N GLY A 176 19.79 6.81 30.94
CA GLY A 176 19.80 5.35 30.91
C GLY A 176 20.83 4.82 29.91
N LYS A 177 21.46 3.69 30.25
CA LYS A 177 22.43 3.01 29.37
C LYS A 177 21.90 1.63 29.01
N ILE A 178 21.39 1.49 27.79
CA ILE A 178 21.00 0.19 27.24
C ILE A 178 22.30 -0.58 26.96
N THR A 179 22.60 -1.58 27.77
CA THR A 179 23.53 -2.64 27.38
C THR A 179 22.94 -3.30 26.14
N ALA A 180 23.68 -3.29 25.04
CA ALA A 180 23.22 -3.91 23.81
C ALA A 180 22.72 -5.32 24.13
N CYS A 181 21.53 -5.65 23.65
CA CYS A 181 21.08 -7.03 23.57
C CYS A 181 22.15 -7.74 22.76
N GLU A 182 22.96 -8.59 23.41
CA GLU A 182 24.01 -9.37 22.77
C GLU A 182 23.34 -10.47 21.94
N ASP A 183 22.61 -10.07 20.90
CA ASP A 183 22.29 -10.94 19.80
C ASP A 183 23.52 -10.93 18.90
N GLY A 184 24.24 -12.05 18.91
CA GLY A 184 25.33 -12.29 17.97
C GLY A 184 24.90 -12.01 16.54
N ASP A 185 25.82 -11.38 15.81
CA ASP A 185 25.83 -11.08 14.39
C ASP A 185 24.91 -9.95 13.90
N GLU A 186 25.55 -8.80 13.70
CA GLU A 186 25.60 -8.08 12.42
C GLU A 186 24.56 -8.46 11.34
N VAL A 187 23.28 -8.33 11.64
CA VAL A 187 22.32 -7.96 10.61
C VAL A 187 22.45 -6.45 10.41
N GLN A 188 23.62 -6.00 9.95
CA GLN A 188 23.85 -4.65 9.42
C GLN A 188 23.14 -4.40 8.08
N GLN A 189 22.18 -5.26 7.74
CA GLN A 189 21.11 -4.94 6.80
C GLN A 189 19.81 -5.05 7.59
N GLU A 190 19.56 -4.04 8.41
CA GLU A 190 18.22 -3.44 8.41
C GLU A 190 17.90 -3.20 6.93
N GLU A 191 17.32 -4.21 6.29
CA GLU A 191 16.42 -4.05 5.17
C GLU A 191 15.32 -3.17 5.74
N GLU A 192 15.63 -1.87 5.73
CA GLU A 192 14.70 -0.79 5.93
C GLU A 192 13.47 -1.25 5.17
N VAL A 193 12.39 -1.47 5.90
CA VAL A 193 11.13 -1.88 5.30
C VAL A 193 10.58 -0.64 4.63
N LEU A 194 11.34 -0.11 3.67
CA LEU A 194 10.90 0.77 2.64
C LEU A 194 9.71 0.03 2.06
N VAL A 195 8.53 0.48 2.45
CA VAL A 195 7.38 0.34 1.58
C VAL A 195 7.86 1.03 0.32
N GLU A 196 8.39 0.28 -0.65
CA GLU A 196 8.85 0.91 -1.88
C GLU A 196 7.67 1.71 -2.43
N PHE A 197 7.97 2.93 -2.85
CA PHE A 197 7.00 3.76 -3.54
C PHE A 197 6.44 2.96 -4.72
N CYS A 198 5.12 2.87 -4.80
CA CYS A 198 4.45 1.94 -5.71
C CYS A 198 3.84 2.63 -6.94
N GLY A 199 4.17 3.91 -7.16
CA GLY A 199 3.81 4.61 -8.38
C GLY A 199 4.58 4.10 -9.60
N SER A 200 4.05 4.36 -10.79
CA SER A 200 4.64 3.95 -12.07
C SER A 200 5.17 5.15 -12.85
N SER A 201 6.12 4.91 -13.74
CA SER A 201 6.63 5.92 -14.69
C SER A 201 6.32 5.48 -16.11
N THR A 202 5.87 6.37 -16.97
CA THR A 202 5.68 6.07 -18.41
C THR A 202 7.00 6.04 -19.17
N LEU A 203 8.06 6.63 -18.59
CA LEU A 203 9.36 6.84 -19.21
C LEU A 203 9.26 7.74 -20.47
N GLY A 204 8.26 8.62 -20.50
CA GLY A 204 8.09 9.59 -21.57
C GLY A 204 9.30 10.53 -21.68
N SER A 205 9.62 10.94 -22.90
CA SER A 205 10.77 11.83 -23.16
C SER A 205 10.60 13.19 -22.50
N CYS A 206 11.68 13.71 -21.92
CA CYS A 206 11.76 15.04 -21.30
C CYS A 206 13.12 15.69 -21.55
N ALA A 207 13.16 17.02 -21.49
CA ALA A 207 14.39 17.81 -21.52
C ALA A 207 14.71 18.46 -20.16
N ALA A 208 13.68 18.73 -19.36
CA ALA A 208 13.78 19.26 -18.00
C ALA A 208 12.71 18.65 -17.09
N ASP A 209 12.89 18.76 -15.76
CA ASP A 209 11.93 18.26 -14.78
C ASP A 209 10.51 18.82 -14.97
N GLY A 210 10.43 20.08 -15.41
CA GLY A 210 9.17 20.73 -15.74
C GLY A 210 8.42 20.13 -16.93
N ASP A 211 9.02 19.21 -17.69
CA ASP A 211 8.35 18.46 -18.77
C ASP A 211 7.64 17.21 -18.25
N CYS A 212 7.89 16.83 -16.99
CA CYS A 212 7.25 15.72 -16.32
C CYS A 212 6.07 16.21 -15.47
N ILE A 213 5.02 15.40 -15.40
CA ILE A 213 3.82 15.66 -14.61
C ILE A 213 3.38 14.42 -13.86
N GLU A 214 2.88 14.64 -12.65
CA GLU A 214 2.14 13.64 -11.90
C GLU A 214 0.74 13.52 -12.51
N SER A 215 0.38 12.32 -12.90
CA SER A 215 -0.91 11.94 -13.46
C SER A 215 -1.47 10.71 -12.76
N GLY A 216 -2.54 10.13 -13.31
CA GLY A 216 -3.37 9.17 -12.60
C GLY A 216 -4.27 9.84 -11.56
N CYS A 217 -5.33 9.14 -11.14
CA CYS A 217 -6.34 9.75 -10.27
C CYS A 217 -5.85 10.04 -8.84
N SER A 218 -4.80 9.36 -8.40
CA SER A 218 -4.19 9.50 -7.07
C SER A 218 -2.76 10.05 -7.14
N GLY A 219 -2.34 10.64 -8.28
CA GLY A 219 -0.97 11.12 -8.48
C GLY A 219 0.07 9.99 -8.60
N GLN A 220 -0.36 8.78 -8.95
CA GLN A 220 0.50 7.60 -8.91
C GLN A 220 1.34 7.36 -10.17
N VAL A 221 1.16 8.17 -11.22
CA VAL A 221 1.88 8.00 -12.50
C VAL A 221 2.77 9.21 -12.73
N CYS A 222 4.06 9.00 -12.98
CA CYS A 222 4.95 10.03 -13.50
C CYS A 222 5.00 9.91 -15.01
N GLN A 223 4.56 10.95 -15.73
CA GLN A 223 4.50 10.92 -17.19
C GLN A 223 5.02 12.21 -17.84
N SER A 224 5.36 12.15 -19.13
CA SER A 224 5.72 13.34 -19.89
C SER A 224 4.48 14.16 -20.28
N LYS A 225 4.61 15.48 -20.33
CA LYS A 225 3.57 16.41 -20.83
C LYS A 225 3.22 16.19 -22.31
N SER A 226 4.12 15.60 -23.09
CA SER A 226 3.87 15.33 -24.51
C SER A 226 3.08 14.04 -24.78
N GLU A 227 2.86 13.22 -23.75
CA GLU A 227 2.12 11.96 -23.85
C GLU A 227 0.62 12.17 -23.63
N GLU A 228 -0.18 11.22 -24.11
CA GLU A 228 -1.60 11.16 -23.74
C GLU A 228 -1.73 10.86 -22.23
N ILE A 229 -2.69 11.51 -21.56
CA ILE A 229 -2.89 11.35 -20.11
C ILE A 229 -3.29 9.91 -19.79
N VAL A 230 -2.49 9.25 -18.95
CA VAL A 230 -2.82 7.93 -18.43
C VAL A 230 -3.87 8.05 -17.33
N VAL A 231 -5.08 7.59 -17.62
CA VAL A 231 -6.17 7.55 -16.64
C VAL A 231 -6.12 6.22 -15.88
N THR A 232 -5.90 6.29 -14.57
CA THR A 232 -5.91 5.13 -13.66
C THR A 232 -7.21 5.09 -12.85
N THR A 233 -7.44 3.99 -12.12
CA THR A 233 -8.52 3.92 -11.14
C THR A 233 -8.26 4.89 -9.97
N CYS A 234 -9.34 5.48 -9.45
CA CYS A 234 -9.32 6.40 -8.31
C CYS A 234 -9.23 5.69 -6.96
N GLU A 235 -8.32 4.72 -6.86
CA GLU A 235 -8.01 4.06 -5.61
C GLU A 235 -6.82 4.76 -4.95
N TYR A 236 -7.02 5.27 -3.74
CA TYR A 236 -5.95 5.85 -2.94
C TYR A 236 -5.29 4.75 -2.10
N ILE A 237 -3.98 4.58 -2.28
CA ILE A 237 -3.13 3.67 -1.49
C ILE A 237 -1.96 4.52 -0.98
N GLU A 238 -1.58 4.36 0.27
CA GLU A 238 -0.51 5.18 0.89
C GLU A 238 0.80 5.17 0.11
N CYS A 239 1.16 4.05 -0.53
CA CYS A 239 2.39 3.95 -1.31
C CYS A 239 2.41 4.80 -2.59
N TYR A 240 1.29 5.46 -2.95
CA TYR A 240 1.23 6.46 -4.02
C TYR A 240 1.58 7.88 -3.58
N ASN A 241 1.71 8.13 -2.28
CA ASN A 241 2.11 9.45 -1.80
C ASN A 241 3.63 9.62 -1.95
N ALA A 242 4.08 10.12 -3.10
CA ALA A 242 5.50 10.31 -3.42
C ALA A 242 6.24 11.18 -2.39
N GLU A 243 5.57 12.19 -1.84
CA GLU A 243 6.12 13.08 -0.81
C GLU A 243 6.52 12.30 0.45
N SER A 244 5.74 11.29 0.84
CA SER A 244 6.07 10.44 1.99
C SER A 244 7.33 9.59 1.80
N TYR A 245 7.82 9.48 0.56
CA TYR A 245 9.05 8.76 0.19
C TYR A 245 10.17 9.72 -0.25
N ASN A 246 9.99 11.04 -0.13
CA ASN A 246 10.90 12.05 -0.68
C ASN A 246 11.16 11.85 -2.19
N LEU A 247 10.16 11.41 -2.94
CA LEU A 247 10.24 11.28 -4.39
C LEU A 247 9.47 12.40 -5.06
N SER A 248 9.87 12.74 -6.27
CA SER A 248 9.16 13.66 -7.15
C SER A 248 9.19 13.15 -8.59
N CYS A 249 8.20 13.53 -9.39
CA CYS A 249 8.20 13.19 -10.82
C CYS A 249 9.14 14.15 -11.57
N ILE A 250 10.34 13.69 -11.94
CA ILE A 250 11.41 14.51 -12.52
C ILE A 250 12.03 13.87 -13.77
N CYS A 251 12.87 14.62 -14.48
CA CYS A 251 13.50 14.19 -15.72
C CYS A 251 14.88 13.59 -15.44
N VAL A 252 14.99 12.27 -15.51
CA VAL A 252 16.25 11.55 -15.27
C VAL A 252 16.66 10.88 -16.57
N GLU A 253 17.89 11.12 -17.05
CA GLU A 253 18.39 10.50 -18.29
C GLU A 253 17.49 10.72 -19.53
N SER A 254 16.83 11.89 -19.61
CA SER A 254 15.86 12.26 -20.67
C SER A 254 14.53 11.48 -20.65
N GLU A 255 14.19 10.85 -19.53
CA GLU A 255 12.93 10.14 -19.29
C GLU A 255 12.27 10.62 -18.01
N CYS A 256 10.94 10.73 -18.00
CA CYS A 256 10.19 11.05 -16.78
C CYS A 256 10.12 9.85 -15.83
N LYS A 257 10.67 9.99 -14.63
CA LYS A 257 10.73 8.96 -13.59
C LYS A 257 10.45 9.55 -12.20
N TRP A 258 10.03 8.69 -11.28
CA TRP A 258 10.06 9.01 -9.85
C TRP A 258 11.49 8.94 -9.32
N ALA A 259 12.00 10.03 -8.77
CA ALA A 259 13.35 10.11 -8.19
C ALA A 259 13.45 11.22 -7.12
#